data_AF-A0A2D4P342-F1
#
_entry.id   AF-A0A2D4P342-F1
#
_cell.length_a   1.000
_cell.length_b   1.000
_cell.length_c   1.000
_cell.angle_alpha   90.00
_cell.angle_beta   90.00
_cell.angle_gamma   90.00
#
_symmetry.space_group_name_H-M   'P 1'
#
loop_
_entity.id
_entity.type
_entity.pdbx_description
1 polymer ?
#
loop_
_entity_poly.entity_id
_entity_poly.type
_entity_poly.pdbx_seq_one_letter_code
_entity_poly.pdbx_strand_id
1 'polypeptide(L)'
;YSGNTQQKLEVDFQQNYTVIADIIDKMEFINDGTDVVAALNYVTSLFRRSSRPANKKRVLIFSDGNSQGITENAIERAVQNAQQADIEIYVLAAGTQVNEPNLRLLVSQRAQDDVAYRERHLFRVPDYQSLLKGVFYQTVSRRLAIA
;
A
#
# COMPACT_ATOMS: atom_id res chain seq x y z
N TYR A 1 7.46 -3.56 5.48
CA TYR A 1 7.81 -4.83 4.80
C TYR A 1 9.13 -4.60 4.11
N SER A 2 10.11 -5.49 4.27
CA SER A 2 11.48 -5.16 3.87
C SER A 2 12.09 -6.13 2.86
N GLY A 3 11.88 -7.44 3.00
CA GLY A 3 12.42 -8.38 2.00
C GLY A 3 11.84 -9.78 2.09
N ASN A 4 12.43 -10.70 1.34
CA ASN A 4 12.07 -12.12 1.38
C ASN A 4 12.54 -12.82 2.66
N THR A 5 13.48 -12.23 3.42
CA THR A 5 14.00 -12.84 4.65
C THR A 5 13.30 -12.34 5.91
N GLN A 6 12.74 -11.12 5.89
CA GLN A 6 12.02 -10.57 7.04
C GLN A 6 10.65 -9.96 6.67
N GLN A 7 9.60 -10.69 7.05
CA GLN A 7 8.19 -10.29 6.93
C GLN A 7 7.62 -10.12 8.34
N LYS A 8 7.09 -8.94 8.65
CA LYS A 8 6.51 -8.67 9.96
C LYS A 8 5.12 -8.06 9.80
N LEU A 9 4.14 -8.71 10.42
CA LEU A 9 2.83 -8.13 10.67
C LEU A 9 2.87 -7.58 12.08
N GLU A 10 2.79 -6.26 12.20
CA GLU A 10 2.89 -5.57 13.48
C GLU A 10 1.59 -5.72 14.29
N VAL A 11 0.45 -5.72 13.60
CA VAL A 11 -0.87 -5.86 14.20
C VAL A 11 -1.85 -6.50 13.21
N ASP A 12 -2.69 -7.44 13.67
CA ASP A 12 -3.82 -7.94 12.87
C ASP A 12 -4.94 -6.88 12.81
N PHE A 13 -6.06 -7.15 12.14
CA PHE A 13 -7.21 -6.24 12.14
C PHE A 13 -7.68 -5.96 13.57
N GLN A 14 -7.59 -4.69 13.97
CA GLN A 14 -7.97 -4.20 15.30
C GLN A 14 -8.93 -3.02 15.17
N GLN A 15 -9.77 -2.85 16.20
CA GLN A 15 -10.68 -1.71 16.32
C GLN A 15 -10.25 -0.71 17.40
N ASN A 16 -9.34 -1.13 18.30
CA ASN A 16 -8.86 -0.30 19.38
C ASN A 16 -7.76 0.64 18.87
N TYR A 17 -8.10 1.91 18.71
CA TYR A 17 -7.17 2.95 18.26
C TYR A 17 -5.90 3.03 19.11
N THR A 18 -6.01 2.98 20.44
CA THR A 18 -4.87 3.10 21.35
C THR A 18 -3.88 1.96 21.15
N VAL A 19 -4.37 0.73 20.92
CA VAL A 19 -3.52 -0.43 20.64
C VAL A 19 -2.80 -0.27 19.30
N ILE A 20 -3.52 0.18 18.27
CA ILE A 20 -2.93 0.39 16.93
C ILE A 20 -1.86 1.49 16.98
N ALA A 21 -2.15 2.61 17.65
CA ALA A 21 -1.21 3.73 17.79
C ALA A 21 0.07 3.33 18.53
N ASP A 22 -0.06 2.63 19.66
CA ASP A 22 1.09 2.15 20.44
C ASP A 22 1.99 1.18 19.65
N ILE A 23 1.39 0.30 18.85
CA ILE A 23 2.15 -0.61 17.99
C ILE A 23 2.86 0.17 16.88
N ILE A 24 2.16 1.10 16.22
CA ILE A 24 2.74 1.95 15.17
C ILE A 24 3.94 2.74 15.70
N ASP A 25 3.83 3.33 16.89
CA ASP A 25 4.90 4.11 17.52
C ASP A 25 6.15 3.26 17.86
N LYS A 26 5.96 1.95 18.06
CA LYS A 26 7.02 0.98 18.36
C LYS A 26 7.57 0.25 17.13
N MET A 27 7.04 0.52 15.93
CA MET A 27 7.55 -0.13 14.72
C MET A 27 8.99 0.32 14.45
N GLU A 28 9.87 -0.64 14.25
CA GLU A 28 11.27 -0.38 13.93
C GLU A 28 11.52 -0.51 12.43
N PHE A 29 12.47 0.28 11.93
CA PHE A 29 12.91 0.16 10.54
C PHE A 29 13.63 -1.17 10.33
N ILE A 30 13.16 -1.93 9.34
CA ILE A 30 13.74 -3.21 8.95
C ILE A 30 14.69 -2.94 7.77
N ASN A 31 15.99 -3.20 7.96
CA ASN A 31 17.08 -2.85 7.04
C ASN A 31 17.28 -3.87 5.88
N ASP A 32 16.26 -4.62 5.47
CA ASP A 32 16.33 -5.75 4.53
C ASP A 32 15.86 -5.40 3.09
N GLY A 33 15.86 -4.11 2.73
CA GLY A 33 15.43 -3.61 1.40
C GLY A 33 13.93 -3.30 1.30
N THR A 34 13.40 -3.33 0.07
CA THR A 34 11.96 -3.17 -0.24
C THR A 34 11.51 -4.25 -1.24
N ASP A 35 10.60 -5.13 -0.83
CA ASP A 35 9.90 -6.10 -1.69
C ASP A 35 8.38 -5.87 -1.66
N VAL A 36 7.88 -5.10 -2.62
CA VAL A 36 6.45 -4.75 -2.69
C VAL A 36 5.59 -5.92 -3.16
N VAL A 37 6.14 -6.84 -3.95
CA VAL A 37 5.43 -8.03 -4.45
C VAL A 37 5.14 -8.99 -3.30
N ALA A 38 6.15 -9.27 -2.48
CA ALA A 38 5.99 -10.08 -1.29
C ALA A 38 5.00 -9.44 -0.31
N ALA A 39 5.09 -8.12 -0.09
CA ALA A 39 4.17 -7.39 0.78
C ALA A 39 2.70 -7.50 0.31
N LEU A 40 2.45 -7.28 -0.98
CA LEU A 40 1.12 -7.40 -1.57
C LEU A 40 0.56 -8.82 -1.47
N ASN A 41 1.37 -9.82 -1.76
CA ASN A 41 0.97 -11.22 -1.63
C ASN A 41 0.64 -11.58 -0.18
N TYR A 42 1.47 -11.13 0.76
CA TYR A 42 1.24 -11.34 2.20
C TYR A 42 -0.08 -10.72 2.63
N VAL A 43 -0.31 -9.43 2.33
CA VAL A 43 -1.55 -8.73 2.70
C VAL A 43 -2.77 -9.36 2.01
N THR A 44 -2.65 -9.78 0.75
CA THR A 44 -3.72 -10.51 0.06
C THR A 44 -4.09 -11.80 0.79
N SER A 45 -3.10 -12.56 1.25
CA SER A 45 -3.32 -13.77 2.05
C SER A 45 -3.96 -13.46 3.42
N LEU A 46 -3.59 -12.34 4.05
CA LEU A 46 -4.17 -11.87 5.30
C LEU A 46 -5.66 -11.55 5.11
N PHE A 47 -6.01 -10.76 4.10
CA PHE A 47 -7.41 -10.46 3.79
C PHE A 47 -8.24 -11.72 3.47
N ARG A 48 -7.67 -12.70 2.76
CA ARG A 48 -8.38 -13.97 2.48
C ARG A 48 -8.68 -14.78 3.74
N ARG A 49 -7.80 -14.74 4.75
CA ARG A 49 -7.95 -15.48 6.00
C ARG A 49 -8.82 -14.76 7.02
N SER A 50 -8.66 -13.44 7.14
CA SER A 50 -9.19 -12.66 8.25
C SER A 50 -10.40 -11.78 7.89
N SER A 51 -10.66 -11.54 6.59
CA SER A 51 -11.75 -10.63 6.21
C SER A 51 -13.11 -11.30 6.22
N ARG A 52 -14.09 -10.58 6.78
CA ARG A 52 -15.51 -10.93 6.61
C ARG A 52 -15.95 -10.62 5.15
N PRO A 53 -16.80 -11.45 4.52
CA PRO A 53 -17.19 -11.28 3.12
C PRO A 53 -17.86 -9.94 2.78
N ALA A 54 -18.47 -9.26 3.75
CA ALA A 54 -19.22 -8.01 3.53
C ALA A 54 -18.39 -6.72 3.69
N ASN A 55 -17.10 -6.82 4.04
CA ASN A 55 -16.27 -5.64 4.29
C ASN A 55 -15.54 -5.22 3.01
N LYS A 56 -15.56 -3.92 2.69
CA LYS A 56 -14.66 -3.34 1.68
C LYS A 56 -13.21 -3.53 2.15
N LYS A 57 -12.34 -4.07 1.30
CA LYS A 57 -10.93 -4.34 1.61
C LYS A 57 -10.05 -3.32 0.92
N ARG A 58 -9.22 -2.64 1.71
CA ARG A 58 -8.35 -1.57 1.20
C ARG A 58 -6.95 -1.71 1.75
N VAL A 59 -5.98 -1.36 0.92
CA VAL A 59 -4.57 -1.29 1.31
C VAL A 59 -4.05 0.09 0.93
N LEU A 60 -3.38 0.75 1.87
CA LEU A 60 -2.55 1.92 1.61
C LEU A 60 -1.08 1.51 1.69
N ILE A 61 -0.37 1.60 0.57
CA ILE A 61 1.05 1.30 0.48
C ILE A 61 1.83 2.60 0.55
N PHE A 62 2.76 2.70 1.51
CA PHE A 62 3.75 3.77 1.53
C PHE A 62 5.00 3.26 0.81
N SER A 63 5.29 3.80 -0.37
CA SER A 63 6.43 3.37 -1.18
C SER A 63 6.82 4.43 -2.21
N ASP A 64 8.12 4.57 -2.45
CA ASP A 64 8.70 5.34 -3.56
C ASP A 64 8.72 4.56 -4.89
N GLY A 65 8.23 3.31 -4.90
CA GLY A 65 8.22 2.42 -6.07
C GLY A 65 9.54 1.70 -6.31
N ASN A 66 10.60 2.01 -5.58
CA ASN A 66 11.87 1.30 -5.71
C ASN A 66 11.77 -0.03 -4.96
N SER A 67 11.96 -1.14 -5.67
CA SER A 67 11.93 -2.47 -5.09
C SER A 67 12.99 -3.35 -5.74
N GLN A 68 13.68 -4.13 -4.91
CA GLN A 68 14.89 -4.85 -5.30
C GLN A 68 14.56 -6.18 -5.97
N GLY A 69 15.20 -6.47 -7.10
CA GLY A 69 15.12 -7.79 -7.75
C GLY A 69 13.74 -8.17 -8.31
N ILE A 70 12.81 -7.21 -8.42
CA ILE A 70 11.47 -7.46 -8.95
C ILE A 70 11.33 -7.00 -10.40
N THR A 71 10.44 -7.68 -11.14
CA THR A 71 10.08 -7.32 -12.52
C THR A 71 8.69 -6.67 -12.55
N GLU A 72 8.43 -5.82 -13.55
CA GLU A 72 7.10 -5.23 -13.80
C GLU A 72 5.99 -6.28 -13.84
N ASN A 73 6.20 -7.38 -14.58
CA ASN A 73 5.28 -8.52 -14.65
C ASN A 73 4.95 -9.14 -13.28
N ALA A 74 5.87 -9.09 -12.31
CA ALA A 74 5.64 -9.60 -10.98
C ALA A 74 4.73 -8.67 -10.16
N ILE A 75 4.92 -7.34 -10.32
CA ILE A 75 4.02 -6.33 -9.73
C ILE A 75 2.61 -6.51 -10.28
N GLU A 76 2.47 -6.57 -11.60
CA GLU A 76 1.17 -6.73 -12.26
C GLU A 76 0.41 -7.95 -11.76
N ARG A 77 1.08 -9.11 -11.68
CA ARG A 77 0.47 -10.34 -11.17
C ARG A 77 0.03 -10.21 -9.71
N ALA A 78 0.85 -9.58 -8.85
CA ALA A 78 0.50 -9.35 -7.46
C ALA A 78 -0.71 -8.42 -7.32
N VAL A 79 -0.75 -7.34 -8.10
CA VAL A 79 -1.88 -6.40 -8.17
C VAL A 79 -3.15 -7.10 -8.66
N GLN A 80 -3.08 -7.88 -9.74
CA GLN A 80 -4.20 -8.65 -10.25
C GLN A 80 -4.72 -9.66 -9.22
N ASN A 81 -3.83 -10.37 -8.51
CA ASN A 81 -4.19 -11.30 -7.45
C ASN A 81 -4.92 -10.61 -6.28
N ALA A 82 -4.46 -9.42 -5.88
CA ALA A 82 -5.12 -8.60 -4.87
C ALA A 82 -6.51 -8.13 -5.34
N GLN A 83 -6.62 -7.65 -6.59
CA GLN A 83 -7.90 -7.22 -7.18
C GLN A 83 -8.91 -8.37 -7.30
N GLN A 84 -8.46 -9.58 -7.66
CA GLN A 84 -9.31 -10.78 -7.65
C GLN A 84 -9.81 -11.14 -6.25
N ALA A 85 -9.11 -10.71 -5.20
CA ALA A 85 -9.55 -10.85 -3.81
C ALA A 85 -10.45 -9.69 -3.33
N ASP A 86 -10.87 -8.81 -4.25
CA ASP A 86 -11.66 -7.59 -4.01
C ASP A 86 -10.94 -6.58 -3.11
N ILE A 87 -9.62 -6.46 -3.28
CA ILE A 87 -8.77 -5.51 -2.55
C ILE A 87 -8.50 -4.29 -3.42
N GLU A 88 -8.88 -3.12 -2.92
CA GLU A 88 -8.60 -1.83 -3.52
C GLU A 88 -7.24 -1.30 -3.04
N ILE A 89 -6.35 -0.97 -3.97
CA ILE A 89 -4.96 -0.60 -3.68
C ILE A 89 -4.79 0.91 -3.86
N TYR A 90 -4.31 1.56 -2.81
CA TYR A 90 -3.88 2.95 -2.79
C TYR A 90 -2.38 3.01 -2.53
N VAL A 91 -1.70 3.97 -3.13
CA VAL A 91 -0.27 4.18 -2.95
C VAL A 91 -0.01 5.62 -2.56
N LEU A 92 0.83 5.81 -1.55
CA LEU A 92 1.38 7.09 -1.13
C LEU A 92 2.88 7.07 -1.37
N ALA A 93 3.32 7.87 -2.33
CA ALA A 93 4.72 8.07 -2.64
C ALA A 93 5.22 9.36 -2.00
N ALA A 94 6.27 9.25 -1.19
CA ALA A 94 6.93 10.37 -0.56
C ALA A 94 8.38 10.47 -1.07
N GLY A 95 8.80 11.65 -1.48
CA GLY A 95 10.14 11.90 -2.00
C GLY A 95 10.16 12.30 -3.47
N THR A 96 11.34 12.70 -3.94
CA THR A 96 11.56 13.18 -5.31
C THR A 96 12.12 12.10 -6.24
N GLN A 97 12.69 11.03 -5.69
CA GLN A 97 13.30 9.93 -6.44
C GLN A 97 12.40 8.70 -6.42
N VAL A 98 11.30 8.78 -7.16
CA VAL A 98 10.33 7.68 -7.25
C VAL A 98 10.48 6.89 -8.54
N ASN A 99 10.24 5.58 -8.47
CA ASN A 99 10.10 4.73 -9.64
C ASN A 99 8.66 4.82 -10.15
N GLU A 100 8.39 5.83 -10.96
CA GLU A 100 7.07 6.11 -11.51
C GLU A 100 6.46 4.94 -12.32
N PRO A 101 7.21 4.19 -13.15
CA PRO A 101 6.69 2.97 -13.79
C PRO A 101 6.11 1.97 -12.78
N ASN A 102 6.87 1.63 -11.73
CA ASN A 102 6.41 0.69 -10.70
C ASN A 102 5.19 1.23 -9.93
N LEU A 103 5.19 2.52 -9.58
CA LEU A 103 4.05 3.14 -8.90
C LEU A 103 2.77 3.04 -9.74
N ARG A 104 2.86 3.23 -11.06
CA ARG A 104 1.71 3.11 -11.97
C ARG A 104 1.17 1.68 -12.03
N LEU A 105 2.05 0.68 -12.01
CA LEU A 105 1.63 -0.72 -11.96
C LEU A 105 0.89 -1.04 -10.67
N LEU A 106 1.33 -0.52 -9.53
CA LEU A 106 0.69 -0.73 -8.22
C LEU A 106 -0.74 -0.19 -8.14
N VAL A 107 -1.07 0.85 -8.92
CA VAL A 107 -2.42 1.45 -9.00
C VAL A 107 -3.08 1.25 -10.37
N SER A 108 -2.68 0.21 -11.11
CA SER A 108 -3.33 -0.16 -12.37
C SER A 108 -4.65 -0.88 -12.11
N GLN A 109 -5.70 -0.63 -12.90
CA GLN A 109 -7.00 -1.29 -12.75
C GLN A 109 -7.30 -2.17 -13.97
N ARG A 110 -7.26 -3.50 -13.80
CA ARG A 110 -7.36 -4.45 -14.93
C ARG A 110 -6.35 -4.08 -16.04
N ALA A 111 -6.37 -4.75 -17.19
CA ALA A 111 -5.39 -4.51 -18.26
C ALA A 111 -5.60 -3.18 -19.03
N GLN A 112 -6.22 -2.16 -18.41
CA GLN A 112 -6.55 -0.90 -19.06
C GLN A 112 -6.00 0.28 -18.25
N ASP A 113 -5.23 1.15 -18.91
CA ASP A 113 -4.66 2.35 -18.28
C ASP A 113 -5.76 3.42 -18.13
N ASP A 114 -6.45 3.42 -16.99
CA ASP A 114 -7.38 4.47 -16.58
C ASP A 114 -6.62 5.54 -15.78
N VAL A 115 -6.37 6.68 -16.43
CA VAL A 115 -5.71 7.85 -15.82
C VAL A 115 -6.49 8.38 -14.62
N ALA A 116 -7.83 8.44 -14.71
CA ALA A 116 -8.67 8.96 -13.64
C ALA A 116 -8.67 8.03 -12.42
N TYR A 117 -8.62 6.72 -12.64
CA TYR A 117 -8.41 5.75 -11.57
C TYR A 117 -7.07 6.00 -10.87
N ARG A 118 -5.98 6.09 -11.63
CA ARG A 118 -4.63 6.30 -11.08
C ARG A 118 -4.52 7.58 -10.27
N GLU A 119 -5.10 8.70 -10.72
CA GLU A 119 -5.09 9.97 -9.98
C GLU A 119 -5.84 9.91 -8.64
N ARG A 120 -6.82 9.02 -8.52
CA ARG A 120 -7.56 8.79 -7.27
C ARG A 120 -6.79 7.91 -6.30
N HIS A 121 -6.02 6.96 -6.81
CA HIS A 121 -5.36 5.90 -6.03
C HIS A 121 -3.88 6.18 -5.72
N LEU A 122 -3.21 7.06 -6.47
CA LEU A 122 -1.81 7.41 -6.26
C LEU A 122 -1.65 8.83 -5.73
N PHE A 123 -1.23 8.92 -4.48
CA PHE A 123 -0.90 10.15 -3.78
C PHE A 123 0.61 10.42 -3.85
N ARG A 124 0.98 11.68 -4.04
CA ARG A 124 2.38 12.11 -4.08
C ARG A 124 2.60 13.25 -3.10
N VAL A 125 3.70 13.16 -2.36
CA VAL A 125 4.20 14.24 -1.49
C VAL A 125 5.70 14.39 -1.66
N PRO A 126 6.25 15.61 -1.52
CA PRO A 126 7.68 15.84 -1.67
C PRO A 126 8.51 15.16 -0.56
N ASP A 127 7.93 15.00 0.63
CA ASP A 127 8.55 14.37 1.80
C ASP A 127 7.48 13.93 2.82
N TYR A 128 7.87 13.13 3.82
CA TYR A 128 6.96 12.66 4.87
C TYR A 128 6.43 13.79 5.76
N GLN A 129 7.20 14.86 5.99
CA GLN A 129 6.75 15.99 6.81
C GLN A 129 5.58 16.72 6.17
N SER A 130 5.50 16.70 4.84
CA SER A 130 4.43 17.30 4.06
C SER A 130 3.10 16.59 4.22
N LEU A 131 3.08 15.34 4.71
CA LEU A 131 1.83 14.65 5.06
C LEU A 131 1.06 15.34 6.18
N LEU A 132 1.79 15.96 7.11
CA LEU A 132 1.24 16.63 8.29
C LEU A 132 0.84 18.09 8.01
N LYS A 133 1.21 18.63 6.85
CA LYS A 133 0.93 20.02 6.49
C LYS A 133 -0.45 20.15 5.86
N GLY A 134 -1.18 21.18 6.29
CA GLY A 134 -2.50 21.50 5.74
C GLY A 134 -3.50 20.37 5.93
N VAL A 135 -4.20 20.01 4.85
CA VAL A 135 -5.31 19.03 4.85
C VAL A 135 -4.98 17.73 4.11
N PHE A 136 -3.70 17.47 3.83
CA PHE A 136 -3.32 16.36 2.97
C PHE A 136 -3.72 15.00 3.54
N TYR A 137 -3.35 14.71 4.80
CA TYR A 137 -3.75 13.46 5.45
C TYR A 137 -5.28 13.30 5.50
N GLN A 138 -6.02 14.40 5.66
CA GLN A 138 -7.48 14.41 5.66
C GLN A 138 -8.03 14.05 4.28
N THR A 139 -7.37 14.52 3.22
CA THR A 139 -7.72 14.19 1.83
C THR A 139 -7.47 12.72 1.55
N VAL A 140 -6.32 12.18 1.96
CA VAL A 140 -6.02 10.73 1.85
C VAL A 140 -7.06 9.92 2.60
N SER A 141 -7.29 10.22 3.88
CA SER A 141 -8.28 9.53 4.73
C SER A 141 -9.69 9.60 4.14
N ARG A 142 -10.10 10.76 3.60
CA ARG A 142 -11.42 10.93 2.98
C ARG A 142 -11.58 10.06 1.73
N ARG A 143 -10.55 9.99 0.88
CA ARG A 143 -10.60 9.11 -0.31
C ARG A 143 -10.69 7.64 0.09
N LEU A 144 -9.93 7.22 1.11
CA LEU A 144 -10.00 5.85 1.62
C LEU A 144 -11.30 5.53 2.35
N ALA A 145 -12.03 6.51 2.89
CA ALA A 145 -13.28 6.27 3.63
C ALA A 145 -14.53 6.25 2.73
N ILE A 146 -14.57 7.05 1.66
CA ILE A 146 -15.80 7.36 0.90
C ILE A 146 -16.04 6.46 -0.33
N ALA A 147 -15.02 5.79 -0.86
CA ALA A 147 -15.19 4.87 -2.00
C ALA A 147 -16.13 3.69 -1.67
#